data_AF-A0A6G5A3G1-F1
#
_entry.id   AF-A0A6G5A3G1-F1
#
_cell.length_a   1.000
_cell.length_b   1.000
_cell.length_c   1.000
_cell.angle_alpha   90.00
_cell.angle_beta   90.00
_cell.angle_gamma   90.00
#
_symmetry.space_group_name_H-M   'P 1'
#
loop_
_entity.id
_entity.type
_entity.pdbx_description
1 polymer ?
#
loop_
_entity_poly.entity_id
_entity_poly.type
_entity_poly.pdbx_seq_one_letter_code
_entity_poly.pdbx_strand_id
1 'polypeptide(L)'
;MKWGVLVLVFICLIGSVITRRLQRPRLCGRNERPTRFMPRRERFCSPRITRPSLLRARRWCVCKSGFVRNAWGQCIRHEDCDSCKALPRMDFNVCETDCPLTCGRPIPFFCYVHCVRGCACPPGFVIDRRTIRRGCVSAKVCPPMCPQHSSYQQCVSSCEPRCDVLRPKHCIKQCHAGDCVCHKGF
;
A
#
# COMPACT_ATOMS: atom_id res chain seq x y z
N MET A 1 -10.30 9.21 -62.26
CA MET A 1 -9.93 10.03 -61.08
C MET A 1 -10.85 9.69 -59.90
N LYS A 2 -10.54 8.67 -59.08
CA LYS A 2 -11.28 8.37 -57.82
C LYS A 2 -10.65 7.25 -56.96
N TRP A 3 -9.35 6.97 -57.12
CA TRP A 3 -8.64 5.94 -56.33
C TRP A 3 -7.59 6.52 -55.37
N GLY A 4 -7.29 7.83 -55.45
CA GLY A 4 -6.34 8.49 -54.54
C GLY A 4 -6.93 8.93 -53.21
N VAL A 5 -8.25 9.18 -53.16
CA VAL A 5 -8.91 9.73 -51.95
C VAL A 5 -9.23 8.62 -50.93
N LEU A 6 -9.54 7.41 -51.38
CA LEU A 6 -9.87 6.27 -50.50
C LEU A 6 -8.66 5.73 -49.72
N VAL A 7 -7.46 5.79 -50.29
CA VAL A 7 -6.24 5.31 -49.63
C VAL A 7 -5.80 6.27 -48.51
N LEU A 8 -5.96 7.58 -48.69
CA LEU A 8 -5.62 8.59 -47.68
C LEU A 8 -6.57 8.57 -46.47
N VAL A 9 -7.87 8.28 -46.69
CA VAL A 9 -8.85 8.18 -45.60
C VAL A 9 -8.60 6.94 -44.74
N PHE A 10 -8.18 5.81 -45.35
CA PHE A 10 -7.82 4.62 -44.58
C PHE A 10 -6.54 4.81 -43.75
N ILE A 11 -5.54 5.54 -44.26
CA ILE A 11 -4.30 5.84 -43.51
C ILE A 11 -4.58 6.75 -42.30
N CYS A 12 -5.58 7.64 -42.36
CA CYS A 12 -6.00 8.43 -41.22
C CYS A 12 -6.78 7.64 -40.15
N LEU A 13 -7.43 6.52 -40.49
CA LEU A 13 -8.19 5.70 -39.52
C LEU A 13 -7.31 4.72 -38.72
N ILE A 14 -6.10 4.41 -39.20
CA ILE A 14 -5.09 3.63 -38.46
C ILE A 14 -4.16 4.50 -37.59
N GLY A 15 -4.28 5.83 -37.68
CA GLY A 15 -3.40 6.81 -37.02
C GLY A 15 -3.76 7.17 -35.57
N SER A 16 -4.80 6.58 -34.98
CA SER A 16 -5.24 6.92 -33.62
C SER A 16 -5.57 5.70 -32.77
N VAL A 17 -4.81 4.62 -32.93
CA VAL A 17 -4.57 3.72 -31.79
C VAL A 17 -3.62 4.48 -30.86
N ILE A 18 -4.19 5.36 -30.02
CA ILE A 18 -3.55 5.82 -28.80
C ILE A 18 -3.34 4.57 -27.97
N THR A 19 -2.25 3.86 -28.24
CA THR A 19 -1.64 2.97 -27.27
C THR A 19 -1.52 3.85 -26.04
N ARG A 20 -2.26 3.53 -24.98
CA ARG A 20 -1.97 4.06 -23.66
C ARG A 20 -0.55 3.59 -23.36
N ARG A 21 0.46 4.35 -23.83
CA ARG A 21 1.84 4.10 -23.47
C ARG A 21 1.80 4.05 -21.96
N LEU A 22 2.20 2.93 -21.37
CA LEU A 22 2.55 2.88 -19.96
C LEU A 22 3.57 3.99 -19.77
N GLN A 23 3.11 5.18 -19.36
CA GLN A 23 3.95 6.35 -19.31
C GLN A 23 5.00 6.05 -18.26
N ARG A 24 6.24 5.89 -18.70
CA ARG A 24 7.39 5.72 -17.82
C ARG A 24 7.44 6.96 -16.92
N PRO A 25 7.42 6.81 -15.59
CA PRO A 25 7.51 7.95 -14.69
C PRO A 25 8.81 8.69 -14.96
N ARG A 26 8.73 10.00 -15.22
CA ARG A 26 9.90 10.86 -15.33
C ARG A 26 10.55 11.12 -13.98
N LEU A 27 9.76 11.11 -12.91
CA LEU A 27 10.20 11.23 -11.53
C LEU A 27 9.81 9.99 -10.73
N CYS A 28 10.74 9.53 -9.90
CA CYS A 28 10.54 8.45 -8.95
C CYS A 28 10.56 8.99 -7.52
N GLY A 29 10.06 8.20 -6.58
CA GLY A 29 10.01 8.59 -5.17
C GLY A 29 11.39 8.71 -4.52
N ARG A 30 11.39 9.10 -3.24
CA ARG A 30 12.60 9.16 -2.42
C ARG A 30 13.28 7.78 -2.41
N ASN A 31 14.60 7.77 -2.60
CA ASN A 31 15.44 6.56 -2.67
C ASN A 31 15.08 5.58 -3.80
N GLU A 32 14.34 6.03 -4.80
CA GLU A 32 14.07 5.25 -6.01
C GLU A 32 14.85 5.81 -7.21
N ARG A 33 15.00 4.97 -8.23
CA ARG A 33 15.55 5.32 -9.54
C ARG A 33 14.69 4.70 -10.66
N PRO A 34 14.60 5.35 -11.83
CA PRO A 34 13.84 4.81 -12.94
C PRO A 34 14.56 3.61 -13.58
N THR A 35 13.82 2.59 -13.98
CA THR A 35 14.32 1.50 -14.82
C THR A 35 14.47 1.99 -16.26
N ARG A 36 15.44 1.46 -17.02
CA ARG A 36 15.79 1.98 -18.36
C ARG A 36 14.81 1.56 -19.46
N PHE A 37 14.44 0.27 -19.50
CA PHE A 37 13.73 -0.32 -20.65
C PHE A 37 12.39 -0.96 -20.30
N MET A 38 12.29 -1.61 -19.14
CA MET A 38 11.09 -2.33 -18.72
C MET A 38 10.89 -2.25 -17.21
N PRO A 39 9.65 -2.36 -16.72
CA PRO A 39 9.39 -2.40 -15.28
C PRO A 39 9.91 -3.71 -14.70
N ARG A 40 10.45 -3.64 -13.48
CA ARG A 40 11.14 -4.75 -12.80
C ARG A 40 10.41 -5.12 -11.51
N ARG A 41 10.53 -6.39 -11.11
CA ARG A 41 10.20 -6.81 -9.74
C ARG A 41 11.36 -6.46 -8.82
N GLU A 42 11.06 -6.26 -7.55
CA GLU A 42 12.03 -5.87 -6.54
C GLU A 42 12.02 -6.86 -5.38
N ARG A 43 13.10 -6.84 -4.60
CA ARG A 43 13.15 -7.55 -3.32
C ARG A 43 12.46 -6.70 -2.26
N PHE A 44 11.78 -7.38 -1.36
CA PHE A 44 11.16 -6.77 -0.19
C PHE A 44 11.94 -7.15 1.07
N CYS A 45 11.90 -6.30 2.09
CA CYS A 45 12.56 -6.55 3.37
C CYS A 45 11.99 -7.80 4.03
N SER A 46 10.66 -7.87 4.14
CA SER A 46 9.94 -9.00 4.71
C SER A 46 8.93 -9.60 3.71
N PRO A 47 9.39 -10.40 2.71
CA PRO A 47 8.51 -10.92 1.67
C PRO A 47 7.39 -11.81 2.19
N ARG A 48 7.63 -12.59 3.27
CA ARG A 48 6.65 -13.56 3.80
C ARG A 48 5.41 -12.91 4.41
N ILE A 49 5.50 -11.66 4.85
CA ILE A 49 4.40 -10.89 5.46
C ILE A 49 3.90 -9.77 4.56
N THR A 50 4.56 -9.56 3.41
CA THR A 50 4.13 -8.58 2.41
C THR A 50 3.01 -9.16 1.55
N ARG A 51 2.04 -8.32 1.17
CA ARG A 51 0.93 -8.73 0.32
C ARG A 51 1.42 -9.31 -1.03
N PRO A 52 0.93 -10.48 -1.48
CA PRO A 52 1.41 -11.12 -2.71
C PRO A 52 1.27 -10.27 -3.98
N SER A 53 0.26 -9.39 -4.05
CA SER A 53 0.10 -8.45 -5.17
C SER A 53 1.24 -7.44 -5.26
N LEU A 54 1.80 -7.00 -4.13
CA LEU A 54 2.93 -6.07 -4.09
C LEU A 54 4.22 -6.75 -4.52
N LEU A 55 4.44 -7.99 -4.11
CA LEU A 55 5.62 -8.79 -4.48
C LEU A 55 5.68 -9.07 -5.99
N ARG A 56 4.51 -9.32 -6.61
CA ARG A 56 4.43 -9.62 -8.05
C ARG A 56 4.45 -8.37 -8.92
N ALA A 57 4.22 -7.19 -8.35
CA ALA A 57 4.13 -5.93 -9.07
C ALA A 57 5.45 -5.62 -9.80
N ARG A 58 5.36 -5.22 -11.06
CA ARG A 58 6.47 -4.71 -11.85
C ARG A 58 6.44 -3.20 -11.81
N ARG A 59 7.52 -2.56 -11.36
CA ARG A 59 7.61 -1.12 -11.17
C ARG A 59 8.63 -0.50 -12.10
N TRP A 60 8.31 0.69 -12.61
CA TRP A 60 9.26 1.52 -13.36
C TRP A 60 10.20 2.29 -12.45
N CYS A 61 9.83 2.50 -11.18
CA CYS A 61 10.68 3.07 -10.16
C CYS A 61 11.08 1.96 -9.18
N VAL A 62 12.38 1.76 -9.04
CA VAL A 62 12.96 0.73 -8.18
C VAL A 62 13.89 1.34 -7.16
N CYS A 63 14.03 0.73 -5.99
CA CYS A 63 14.94 1.16 -4.95
C CYS A 63 16.37 1.27 -5.49
N LYS A 64 17.07 2.32 -5.06
CA LYS A 64 18.49 2.52 -5.34
C LYS A 64 19.33 1.39 -4.72
N SER A 65 20.57 1.25 -5.17
CA SER A 65 21.52 0.33 -4.52
C SER A 65 21.65 0.67 -3.03
N GLY A 66 21.70 -0.33 -2.16
CA GLY A 66 21.70 -0.14 -0.70
C GLY A 66 20.30 -0.03 -0.06
N PHE A 67 19.23 -0.01 -0.87
CA PHE A 67 17.85 0.09 -0.38
C PHE A 67 17.01 -1.13 -0.78
N VAL A 68 16.05 -1.47 0.08
CA VAL A 68 15.06 -2.54 -0.11
C VAL A 68 13.66 -2.01 0.15
N ARG A 69 12.64 -2.58 -0.50
CA ARG A 69 11.26 -2.12 -0.32
C ARG A 69 10.62 -2.74 0.92
N ASN A 70 10.05 -1.93 1.81
CA ASN A 70 9.30 -2.41 2.97
C ASN A 70 7.84 -2.74 2.60
N ALA A 71 7.07 -3.28 3.56
CA ALA A 71 5.68 -3.66 3.39
C ALA A 71 4.72 -2.48 3.08
N TRP A 72 5.09 -1.24 3.45
CA TRP A 72 4.35 -0.02 3.09
C TRP A 72 4.71 0.52 1.70
N GLY A 73 5.63 -0.16 0.99
CA GLY A 73 6.03 0.21 -0.35
C GLY A 73 7.05 1.34 -0.41
N GLN A 74 7.76 1.63 0.69
CA GLN A 74 8.84 2.62 0.75
C GLN A 74 10.20 1.95 0.56
N CYS A 75 11.17 2.66 -0.01
CA CYS A 75 12.56 2.18 -0.09
C CYS A 75 13.35 2.60 1.16
N ILE A 76 13.69 1.63 1.98
CA ILE A 76 14.44 1.77 3.25
C ILE A 76 15.85 1.23 3.12
N ARG A 77 16.77 1.61 4.01
CA ARG A 77 18.14 1.08 3.98
C ARG A 77 18.17 -0.39 4.39
N HIS A 78 19.16 -1.14 3.92
CA HIS A 78 19.34 -2.54 4.32
C HIS A 78 19.53 -2.70 5.83
N GLU A 79 20.28 -1.81 6.49
CA GLU A 79 20.48 -1.82 7.94
C GLU A 79 19.16 -1.64 8.72
N ASP A 80 18.28 -0.73 8.28
CA ASP A 80 16.96 -0.51 8.87
C ASP A 80 16.09 -1.77 8.72
N CYS A 81 16.21 -2.46 7.59
CA CYS A 81 15.54 -3.75 7.38
C CYS A 81 16.08 -4.83 8.33
N ASP A 82 17.41 -4.91 8.47
CA ASP A 82 18.09 -5.91 9.27
C ASP A 82 17.77 -5.78 10.76
N SER A 83 17.59 -4.56 11.28
CA SER A 83 17.21 -4.33 12.69
C SER A 83 15.88 -4.97 13.08
N CYS A 84 14.99 -5.24 12.12
CA CYS A 84 13.68 -5.85 12.37
C CYS A 84 13.62 -7.35 12.09
N LYS A 85 14.68 -7.97 11.53
CA LYS A 85 14.65 -9.39 11.15
C LYS A 85 14.51 -10.34 12.35
N ALA A 86 14.98 -9.93 13.53
CA ALA A 86 14.83 -10.70 14.76
C ALA A 86 13.40 -10.69 15.32
N LEU A 87 12.56 -9.74 14.89
CA LEU A 87 11.20 -9.56 15.39
C LEU A 87 10.19 -10.34 14.53
N PRO A 88 9.39 -11.24 15.13
CA PRO A 88 8.45 -12.06 14.38
C PRO A 88 7.39 -11.23 13.65
N ARG A 89 7.32 -11.40 12.32
CA ARG A 89 6.29 -10.83 11.44
C ARG A 89 6.22 -9.30 11.50
N MET A 90 7.36 -8.65 11.71
CA MET A 90 7.51 -7.19 11.63
C MET A 90 8.30 -6.79 10.39
N ASP A 91 8.12 -5.54 9.99
CA ASP A 91 8.93 -4.87 8.95
C ASP A 91 9.25 -3.45 9.44
N PHE A 92 10.29 -2.83 8.89
CA PHE A 92 10.70 -1.49 9.29
C PHE A 92 9.80 -0.46 8.61
N ASN A 93 9.15 0.37 9.43
CA ASN A 93 8.38 1.52 8.99
C ASN A 93 9.14 2.82 9.25
N VAL A 94 9.10 3.71 8.26
CA VAL A 94 9.71 5.04 8.30
C VAL A 94 8.83 6.04 9.06
N CYS A 95 7.52 5.78 9.12
CA CYS A 95 6.54 6.58 9.83
C CYS A 95 5.42 5.64 10.30
N GLU A 96 5.63 4.99 11.45
CA GLU A 96 4.59 4.28 12.17
C GLU A 96 3.82 5.26 13.06
N THR A 97 2.56 4.92 13.34
CA THR A 97 1.72 5.64 14.30
C THR A 97 2.09 5.28 15.75
N ASP A 98 1.99 6.24 16.67
CA ASP A 98 2.12 5.99 18.11
C ASP A 98 0.97 5.16 18.69
N CYS A 99 -0.12 5.00 17.95
CA CYS A 99 -1.28 4.20 18.35
C CYS A 99 -1.46 2.99 17.42
N PRO A 100 -0.57 2.00 17.49
CA PRO A 100 -0.65 0.82 16.64
C PRO A 100 -1.87 -0.03 16.99
N LEU A 101 -2.49 -0.61 15.95
CA LEU A 101 -3.62 -1.52 16.12
C LEU A 101 -3.20 -2.75 16.92
N THR A 102 -4.05 -3.13 17.87
CA THR A 102 -3.81 -4.27 18.75
C THR A 102 -4.97 -5.26 18.66
N CYS A 103 -4.64 -6.55 18.57
CA CYS A 103 -5.60 -7.66 18.57
C CYS A 103 -6.56 -7.56 19.78
N GLY A 104 -7.87 -7.61 19.52
CA GLY A 104 -8.89 -7.60 20.57
C GLY A 104 -8.96 -6.31 21.40
N ARG A 105 -8.46 -5.19 20.88
CA ARG A 105 -8.58 -3.87 21.51
C ARG A 105 -9.32 -2.91 20.57
N PRO A 106 -10.06 -1.93 21.12
CA PRO A 106 -10.72 -0.92 20.29
C PRO A 106 -9.69 -0.14 19.48
N ILE A 107 -10.05 0.23 18.25
CA ILE A 107 -9.26 1.15 17.45
C ILE A 107 -9.29 2.53 18.13
N PRO A 108 -8.13 3.18 18.39
CA PRO A 108 -8.08 4.50 18.99
C PRO A 108 -8.82 5.53 18.12
N PHE A 109 -9.86 6.18 18.66
CA PHE A 109 -10.62 7.20 17.93
C PHE A 109 -9.78 8.47 17.66
N PHE A 110 -8.94 8.83 18.62
CA PHE A 110 -7.95 9.89 18.48
C PHE A 110 -6.56 9.27 18.52
N CYS A 111 -5.74 9.61 17.53
CA CYS A 111 -4.32 9.34 17.55
C CYS A 111 -3.57 10.54 17.00
N TYR A 112 -2.70 11.12 17.81
CA TYR A 112 -1.75 12.11 17.32
C TYR A 112 -0.71 11.39 16.48
N VAL A 113 -0.65 11.73 15.20
CA VAL A 113 0.26 11.08 14.26
C VAL A 113 1.64 11.68 14.42
N HIS A 114 2.43 11.16 15.35
CA HIS A 114 3.88 11.34 15.32
C HIS A 114 4.48 10.21 14.49
N CYS A 115 5.36 10.56 13.54
CA CYS A 115 6.08 9.57 12.74
C CYS A 115 7.19 8.94 13.57
N VAL A 116 6.97 7.74 14.10
CA VAL A 116 8.02 6.97 14.76
C VAL A 116 8.67 6.01 13.77
N ARG A 117 10.00 6.05 13.71
CA ARG A 117 10.79 5.12 12.91
C ARG A 117 11.04 3.86 13.72
N GLY A 118 10.80 2.69 13.14
CA GLY A 118 11.10 1.44 13.82
C GLY A 118 10.35 0.26 13.24
N CYS A 119 10.47 -0.88 13.93
CA CYS A 119 9.80 -2.11 13.55
C CYS A 119 8.33 -2.06 13.92
N ALA A 120 7.47 -2.31 12.94
CA ALA A 120 6.03 -2.22 13.11
C ALA A 120 5.32 -3.42 12.46
N CYS A 121 4.04 -3.60 12.82
CA CYS A 121 3.21 -4.60 12.17
C CYS A 121 2.86 -4.13 10.76
N PRO A 122 3.20 -4.90 9.71
CA PRO A 122 2.93 -4.50 8.34
C PRO A 122 1.41 -4.50 8.06
N PRO A 123 0.97 -3.87 6.97
CA PRO A 123 -0.43 -3.83 6.59
C PRO A 123 -1.16 -5.18 6.66
N GLY A 124 -2.27 -5.23 7.38
CA GLY A 124 -3.07 -6.45 7.59
C GLY A 124 -2.63 -7.30 8.78
N PHE A 125 -1.66 -6.83 9.55
CA PHE A 125 -1.24 -7.40 10.83
C PHE A 125 -1.43 -6.39 11.96
N VAL A 126 -1.66 -6.90 13.17
CA VAL A 126 -1.84 -6.11 14.40
C VAL A 126 -0.95 -6.66 15.51
N ILE A 127 -0.68 -5.84 16.53
CA ILE A 127 0.11 -6.27 17.69
C ILE A 127 -0.62 -7.40 18.42
N ASP A 128 0.10 -8.49 18.67
CA ASP A 128 -0.36 -9.57 19.54
C ASP A 128 0.27 -9.45 20.93
N ARG A 129 -0.51 -8.98 21.90
CA ARG A 129 -0.07 -8.86 23.30
C ARG A 129 0.09 -10.20 24.02
N ARG A 130 -0.39 -11.30 23.43
CA ARG A 130 -0.23 -12.65 24.01
C ARG A 130 1.17 -13.20 23.82
N THR A 131 1.92 -12.67 22.86
CA THR A 131 3.27 -13.14 22.56
C THR A 131 4.30 -12.37 23.38
N ILE A 132 5.19 -13.07 24.08
CA ILE A 132 6.25 -12.50 24.96
C ILE A 132 7.13 -11.47 24.22
N ARG A 133 7.34 -11.64 22.91
CA ARG A 133 8.17 -10.73 22.07
C ARG A 133 7.39 -9.58 21.41
N ARG A 134 6.13 -9.32 21.80
CA ARG A 134 5.25 -8.32 21.14
C ARG A 134 5.19 -8.48 19.62
N GLY A 135 5.04 -9.72 19.14
CA GLY A 135 4.98 -10.03 17.72
C GLY A 135 3.67 -9.58 17.05
N CYS A 136 3.58 -9.77 15.73
CA CYS A 136 2.39 -9.44 14.97
C CYS A 136 1.56 -10.67 14.59
N VAL A 137 0.24 -10.54 14.69
CA VAL A 137 -0.75 -11.53 14.23
C VAL A 137 -1.55 -10.96 13.07
N SER A 138 -2.04 -11.83 12.18
CA SER A 138 -2.91 -11.37 11.09
C SER A 138 -4.21 -10.83 11.67
N ALA A 139 -4.60 -9.64 11.21
CA ALA A 139 -5.87 -9.01 11.58
C ALA A 139 -7.10 -9.83 11.14
N LYS A 140 -6.93 -10.76 10.19
CA LYS A 140 -7.98 -11.72 9.81
C LYS A 140 -8.24 -12.78 10.89
N VAL A 141 -7.19 -13.14 11.64
CA VAL A 141 -7.25 -14.16 12.69
C VAL A 141 -7.65 -13.51 14.02
N CYS A 142 -7.09 -12.35 14.31
CA CYS A 142 -7.51 -11.54 15.45
C CYS A 142 -7.66 -10.08 15.03
N PRO A 143 -8.88 -9.64 14.68
CA PRO A 143 -9.13 -8.25 14.34
C PRO A 143 -9.05 -7.36 15.59
N PRO A 144 -8.79 -6.05 15.41
CA PRO A 144 -9.12 -5.07 16.45
C PRO A 144 -10.65 -5.02 16.66
N MET A 145 -11.08 -4.52 17.82
CA MET A 145 -12.49 -4.33 18.12
C MET A 145 -13.02 -3.11 17.38
N CYS A 146 -14.14 -3.30 16.72
CA CYS A 146 -14.88 -2.24 16.04
C CYS A 146 -16.16 -1.89 16.80
N PRO A 147 -16.67 -0.66 16.65
CA PRO A 147 -17.99 -0.28 17.13
C PRO A 147 -19.11 -1.21 16.61
N GLN A 148 -20.26 -1.17 17.28
CA GLN A 148 -21.44 -1.92 16.85
C GLN A 148 -21.79 -1.60 15.39
N HIS A 149 -22.25 -2.61 14.64
CA HIS A 149 -22.59 -2.50 13.21
C HIS A 149 -21.44 -2.06 12.29
N SER A 150 -20.19 -2.32 12.69
CA SER A 150 -19.02 -2.12 11.85
C SER A 150 -18.05 -3.29 11.96
N SER A 151 -17.20 -3.45 10.94
CA SER A 151 -16.20 -4.52 10.89
C SER A 151 -14.87 -3.99 10.39
N TYR A 152 -13.78 -4.57 10.90
CA TYR A 152 -12.44 -4.15 10.51
C TYR A 152 -12.16 -4.54 9.05
N GLN A 153 -11.65 -3.59 8.28
CA GLN A 153 -11.13 -3.80 6.94
C GLN A 153 -9.70 -3.29 6.81
N GLN A 154 -8.81 -4.14 6.27
CA GLN A 154 -7.43 -3.74 5.98
C GLN A 154 -7.35 -2.60 4.96
N CYS A 155 -8.25 -2.61 3.97
CA CYS A 155 -8.28 -1.63 2.90
C CYS A 155 -9.56 -0.80 3.02
N VAL A 156 -9.44 0.47 3.37
CA VAL A 156 -10.57 1.37 3.55
C VAL A 156 -10.64 2.38 2.41
N SER A 157 -11.85 2.79 2.06
CA SER A 157 -12.11 3.76 1.01
C SER A 157 -12.26 5.15 1.61
N SER A 158 -11.69 6.18 0.99
CA SER A 158 -11.93 7.58 1.38
C SER A 158 -13.37 8.05 1.16
N CYS A 159 -14.21 7.23 0.52
CA CYS A 159 -15.62 7.50 0.28
C CYS A 159 -16.54 6.79 1.25
N GLU A 160 -16.03 6.25 2.35
CA GLU A 160 -16.88 5.71 3.41
C GLU A 160 -17.83 6.80 3.93
N PRO A 161 -19.15 6.55 4.04
CA PRO A 161 -20.09 7.51 4.59
C PRO A 161 -19.68 7.92 6.00
N ARG A 162 -19.80 9.22 6.28
CA ARG A 162 -19.61 9.83 7.60
C ARG A 162 -20.71 10.86 7.81
N CYS A 163 -21.24 10.97 9.02
CA CYS A 163 -22.22 12.01 9.35
C CYS A 163 -21.63 13.39 9.05
N ASP A 164 -22.46 14.28 8.50
CA ASP A 164 -22.13 15.69 8.23
C ASP A 164 -20.92 15.95 7.32
N VAL A 165 -20.45 14.94 6.58
CA VAL A 165 -19.35 15.06 5.62
C VAL A 165 -19.84 14.69 4.22
N LEU A 166 -19.69 15.63 3.28
CA LEU A 166 -19.96 15.37 1.86
C LEU A 166 -19.02 14.29 1.32
N ARG A 167 -19.58 13.27 0.67
CA ARG A 167 -18.79 12.20 0.07
C ARG A 167 -17.90 12.76 -1.06
N PRO A 168 -16.58 12.48 -1.06
CA PRO A 168 -15.71 12.89 -2.14
C PRO A 168 -16.14 12.28 -3.48
N LYS A 169 -16.01 13.04 -4.57
CA LYS A 169 -16.27 12.54 -5.94
C LYS A 169 -15.27 11.45 -6.37
N HIS A 170 -14.04 11.51 -5.84
CA HIS A 170 -12.98 10.56 -6.16
C HIS A 170 -12.59 9.76 -4.92
N CYS A 171 -12.66 8.44 -5.04
CA CYS A 171 -12.39 7.50 -3.96
C CYS A 171 -10.99 6.91 -4.08
N ILE A 172 -10.26 6.91 -2.98
CA ILE A 172 -8.95 6.28 -2.87
C ILE A 172 -9.08 5.12 -1.88
N LYS A 173 -8.65 3.93 -2.31
CA LYS A 173 -8.55 2.76 -1.41
C LYS A 173 -7.16 2.74 -0.79
N GLN A 174 -7.10 2.89 0.53
CA GLN A 174 -5.86 2.86 1.31
C GLN A 174 -5.79 1.54 2.08
N CYS A 175 -4.68 0.82 1.94
CA CYS A 175 -4.47 -0.49 2.54
C CYS A 175 -3.32 -0.49 3.55
N HIS A 176 -3.17 0.58 4.34
CA HIS A 176 -2.10 0.71 5.34
C HIS A 176 -2.48 -0.02 6.63
N ALA A 177 -2.77 0.71 7.71
CA ALA A 177 -3.19 0.12 8.98
C ALA A 177 -4.56 -0.58 8.89
N GLY A 178 -5.46 -0.08 8.05
CA GLY A 178 -6.87 -0.49 8.05
C GLY A 178 -7.69 0.30 9.07
N ASP A 179 -9.01 0.14 9.03
CA ASP A 179 -9.94 0.82 9.94
C ASP A 179 -11.27 0.04 10.02
N CYS A 180 -12.16 0.45 10.92
CA CYS A 180 -13.53 -0.05 10.98
C CYS A 180 -14.37 0.57 9.86
N VAL A 181 -15.16 -0.28 9.21
CA VAL A 181 -16.07 0.11 8.12
C VAL A 181 -17.49 -0.27 8.50
N CYS A 182 -18.43 0.66 8.34
CA CYS A 182 -19.83 0.46 8.66
C CYS A 182 -20.45 -0.63 7.79
N HIS A 183 -21.39 -1.36 8.36
CA HIS A 183 -22.24 -2.25 7.58
C HIS A 183 -23.18 -1.40 6.72
N LYS A 184 -23.59 -1.92 5.57
CA LYS A 184 -24.52 -1.21 4.69
C LYS A 184 -25.81 -0.87 5.46
N GLY A 185 -26.14 0.42 5.52
CA GLY A 185 -27.34 0.93 6.21
C GLY A 185 -27.09 1.47 7.63
N PHE A 186 -25.84 1.53 8.08
CA PHE A 186 -25.40 2.13 9.35
C PHE A 186 -24.40 3.27 9.10
#